data_AF-Q0PHB1-F1
#
_entry.id   AF-Q0PHB1-F1
#
_cell.length_a   1.000
_cell.length_b   1.000
_cell.length_c   1.000
_cell.angle_alpha   90.00
_cell.angle_beta   90.00
_cell.angle_gamma   90.00
#
_symmetry.space_group_name_H-M   'P 1'
#
loop_
_entity.id
_entity.type
_entity.pdbx_description
1 polymer ?
#
loop_
_entity_poly.entity_id
_entity_poly.type
_entity_poly.pdbx_seq_one_letter_code
_entity_poly.pdbx_strand_id
1 'polypeptide(L)'
;ISKQRGDKEALSQKMQSKPHLLLMSLPVERHSQLSSRKKRQTTTEEICSDKSETCCVRRLYIDFRKDLGWKWIHEPTGYFANYCMGHCTYIWSTENKYSQ
;
A
#
# COMPACT_ATOMS: atom_id res chain seq x y z
N ILE A 1 -41.11 7.93 -29.89
CA ILE A 1 -41.02 8.94 -28.79
C ILE A 1 -41.60 8.30 -27.53
N SER A 2 -40.75 7.79 -26.62
CA SER A 2 -41.25 7.17 -25.38
C SER A 2 -41.77 8.26 -24.44
N LYS A 3 -43.08 8.31 -24.21
CA LYS A 3 -43.67 9.19 -23.20
C LYS A 3 -43.13 8.77 -21.83
N GLN A 4 -42.36 9.66 -21.20
CA GLN A 4 -42.01 9.52 -19.78
C GLN A 4 -43.29 9.53 -18.94
N ARG A 5 -43.31 8.73 -17.88
CA ARG A 5 -44.44 8.64 -16.94
C ARG A 5 -44.48 9.93 -16.11
N GLY A 6 -45.60 10.65 -16.13
CA GLY A 6 -45.71 12.01 -15.59
C GLY A 6 -45.48 12.15 -14.07
N ASP A 7 -45.52 11.04 -13.32
CA ASP A 7 -45.16 11.01 -11.89
C ASP A 7 -43.64 11.14 -11.64
N LYS A 8 -42.82 10.97 -12.67
CA LYS A 8 -41.35 11.08 -12.62
C LYS A 8 -40.81 12.40 -13.17
N GLU A 9 -41.66 13.32 -13.61
CA GLU A 9 -41.28 14.60 -14.24
C GLU A 9 -40.32 15.41 -13.35
N ALA A 10 -40.66 15.60 -12.08
CA ALA A 10 -39.83 16.34 -11.12
C ALA A 10 -38.51 15.64 -10.80
N LEU A 11 -38.50 14.30 -10.76
CA LEU A 11 -37.28 13.52 -10.57
C LEU A 11 -36.38 13.59 -11.81
N SER A 12 -36.96 13.57 -13.00
CA SER A 12 -36.24 13.69 -14.28
C SER A 12 -35.64 15.08 -14.48
N GLN A 13 -36.28 16.14 -13.97
CA GLN A 13 -35.73 17.50 -13.99
C GLN A 13 -34.62 17.70 -12.94
N LYS A 14 -34.72 17.02 -11.79
CA LYS A 14 -33.75 17.11 -10.68
C LYS A 14 -32.52 16.21 -10.88
N MET A 15 -32.67 15.10 -11.61
CA MET A 15 -31.58 14.24 -12.04
C MET A 15 -31.12 14.65 -13.45
N GLN A 16 -30.34 15.75 -13.54
CA GLN A 16 -29.72 16.19 -14.80
C GLN A 16 -28.79 15.13 -15.41
N SER A 17 -28.39 14.12 -14.64
CA SER A 17 -27.67 12.93 -15.09
C SER A 17 -28.41 11.65 -14.69
N LYS A 18 -28.46 10.67 -15.61
CA LYS A 18 -28.99 9.33 -15.32
C LYS A 18 -28.19 8.70 -14.18
N PRO A 19 -28.84 7.92 -13.28
CA PRO A 19 -28.10 7.17 -12.26
C PRO A 19 -27.11 6.22 -12.95
N HIS A 20 -25.87 6.26 -12.49
CA HIS A 20 -24.75 5.49 -13.03
C HIS A 20 -23.88 4.96 -11.90
N LEU A 21 -23.26 3.81 -12.13
CA LEU A 21 -22.24 3.25 -11.26
C LEU A 21 -20.87 3.63 -11.82
N LEU A 22 -20.07 4.33 -11.02
CA LEU A 22 -18.68 4.58 -11.34
C LEU A 22 -17.85 3.36 -10.94
N LEU A 23 -17.21 2.74 -11.91
CA LEU A 23 -16.30 1.61 -11.70
C LEU A 23 -14.87 2.06 -12.00
N MET A 24 -13.94 1.73 -11.11
CA MET A 24 -12.51 1.90 -11.34
C MET A 24 -11.87 0.52 -11.37
N SER A 25 -11.29 0.15 -12.51
CA SER A 25 -10.59 -1.12 -12.70
C SER A 25 -9.22 -0.89 -13.32
N LEU A 26 -8.28 -1.77 -13.02
CA LEU A 26 -7.00 -1.81 -13.73
C LEU A 26 -7.21 -2.49 -15.10
N PRO A 27 -6.54 -2.03 -16.17
CA PRO A 27 -6.60 -2.67 -17.49
C PRO A 27 -6.19 -4.15 -17.43
N VAL A 28 -6.74 -4.98 -18.32
CA VAL A 28 -6.55 -6.44 -18.34
C VAL A 28 -5.06 -6.82 -18.48
N GLU A 29 -4.28 -5.96 -19.12
CA GLU A 29 -2.82 -6.11 -19.29
C GLU A 29 -2.08 -6.06 -17.94
N ARG A 30 -2.63 -5.37 -16.93
CA ARG A 30 -2.05 -5.29 -15.58
C ARG A 30 -2.61 -6.36 -14.64
N HIS A 31 -3.57 -7.17 -15.10
CA HIS A 31 -4.28 -8.14 -14.27
C HIS A 31 -3.46 -9.39 -13.95
N SER A 32 -2.45 -9.71 -14.78
CA SER A 32 -1.52 -10.82 -14.55
C SER A 32 -0.68 -10.66 -13.27
N GLN A 33 -0.51 -9.44 -12.78
CA GLN A 33 0.26 -9.12 -11.57
C GLN A 33 -0.59 -9.09 -10.28
N LEU A 34 -1.91 -9.20 -10.38
CA LEU A 34 -2.86 -8.96 -9.28
C LEU A 34 -3.49 -10.24 -8.71
N SER A 35 -3.17 -11.40 -9.29
CA SER A 35 -3.69 -12.70 -8.88
C SER A 35 -2.99 -13.23 -7.64
N SER A 36 -3.20 -12.54 -6.52
CA SER A 36 -3.30 -13.07 -5.17
C SER A 36 -3.34 -11.87 -4.25
N ARG A 37 -4.30 -11.83 -3.33
CA ARG A 37 -4.17 -10.95 -2.17
C ARG A 37 -2.90 -11.40 -1.44
N LYS A 38 -1.75 -10.80 -1.76
CA LYS A 38 -0.51 -11.01 -1.01
C LYS A 38 -0.87 -10.58 0.40
N LYS A 39 -0.91 -11.57 1.31
CA LYS A 39 -1.23 -11.36 2.72
C LYS A 39 -0.42 -10.15 3.17
N ARG A 40 -1.02 -9.24 3.97
CA ARG A 40 -0.27 -8.21 4.71
C ARG A 40 0.57 -8.89 5.79
N GLN A 41 1.36 -9.87 5.39
CA GLN A 41 2.33 -10.54 6.22
C GLN A 41 3.58 -9.68 6.08
N THR A 42 4.09 -9.21 7.21
CA THR A 42 5.50 -8.88 7.34
C THR A 42 6.24 -10.16 6.95
N THR A 43 6.63 -10.29 5.68
CA THR A 43 7.47 -11.41 5.28
C THR A 43 8.71 -11.32 6.15
N THR A 44 8.92 -12.34 6.97
CA THR A 44 10.13 -12.51 7.79
C THR A 44 11.37 -12.76 6.93
N GLU A 45 11.17 -12.95 5.63
CA GLU A 45 12.19 -12.99 4.61
C GLU A 45 12.72 -11.56 4.40
N GLU A 46 14.04 -11.40 4.50
CA GLU A 46 14.75 -10.16 4.21
C GLU A 46 14.45 -9.74 2.76
N ILE A 47 13.37 -8.97 2.56
CA ILE A 47 13.08 -8.31 1.28
C ILE A 47 14.27 -7.41 0.89
N CYS A 48 15.07 -7.00 1.87
CA CYS A 48 16.22 -6.12 1.68
C CYS A 48 17.44 -6.67 2.38
N SER A 49 18.42 -7.06 1.58
CA SER A 49 19.79 -7.32 2.03
C SER A 49 20.40 -6.03 2.57
N ASP A 50 21.25 -6.10 3.59
CA ASP A 50 21.96 -4.95 4.21
C ASP A 50 22.62 -4.00 3.19
N LYS A 51 22.92 -4.50 1.99
CA LYS A 51 23.54 -3.74 0.88
C LYS A 51 22.57 -2.95 -0.02
N SER A 52 21.27 -2.89 0.29
CA SER A 52 20.31 -2.15 -0.57
C SER A 52 20.42 -0.63 -0.42
N GLU A 53 20.87 0.08 -1.46
CA GLU A 53 20.95 1.55 -1.47
C GLU A 53 19.57 2.26 -1.55
N THR A 54 18.53 1.51 -1.92
CA THR A 54 17.14 1.98 -2.03
C THR A 54 16.42 1.94 -0.69
N CYS A 55 15.42 2.81 -0.51
CA CYS A 55 14.62 2.88 0.71
C CYS A 55 14.01 1.52 1.07
N CYS A 56 14.39 1.00 2.25
CA CYS A 56 13.84 -0.24 2.76
C CYS A 56 13.88 -0.33 4.30
N VAL A 57 13.10 -1.26 4.85
CA VAL A 57 13.12 -1.66 6.26
C VAL A 57 14.40 -2.42 6.57
N ARG A 58 15.13 -1.97 7.58
CA ARG A 58 16.37 -2.53 8.10
C ARG A 58 16.14 -3.15 9.46
N ARG A 59 16.84 -4.25 9.75
CA ARG A 59 16.72 -4.95 11.03
C ARG A 59 17.42 -4.15 12.12
N LEU A 60 16.68 -3.86 13.18
CA LEU A 60 17.22 -3.20 14.37
C LEU A 60 16.62 -3.87 15.60
N TYR A 61 17.47 -4.52 16.37
CA TYR A 61 17.12 -5.01 17.70
C TYR A 61 17.50 -3.94 18.72
N ILE A 62 16.57 -3.59 19.59
CA ILE A 62 16.79 -2.66 20.70
C ILE A 62 16.76 -3.46 22.00
N ASP A 63 17.88 -3.42 22.72
CA ASP A 63 17.99 -3.94 24.08
C ASP A 63 17.73 -2.80 25.07
N PHE A 64 16.72 -2.96 25.91
CA PHE A 64 16.31 -1.90 26.85
C PHE A 64 17.41 -1.57 27.86
N ARG A 65 18.23 -2.55 28.25
CA ARG A 65 19.29 -2.37 29.26
C ARG A 65 20.55 -1.82 28.62
N LYS A 66 20.95 -2.36 27.46
CA LYS A 66 22.21 -2.01 26.81
C LYS A 66 22.13 -0.70 26.03
N ASP A 67 21.07 -0.49 25.25
CA ASP A 67 20.99 0.63 24.31
C ASP A 67 20.32 1.87 24.92
N LEU A 68 19.35 1.66 25.82
CA LEU A 68 18.55 2.74 26.42
C LEU A 68 18.79 2.92 27.92
N GLY A 69 19.45 1.97 28.60
CA GLY A 69 19.67 2.01 30.05
C GLY A 69 18.39 1.91 30.90
N TRP A 70 17.28 1.49 30.31
CA TRP A 70 15.98 1.38 30.98
C TRP A 70 15.92 0.15 31.87
N LYS A 71 15.59 0.37 33.15
CA LYS A 71 15.47 -0.72 34.14
C LYS A 71 14.03 -1.03 34.57
N TRP A 72 13.06 -0.26 34.08
CA TRP A 72 11.64 -0.35 34.47
C TRP A 72 10.85 -1.35 33.63
N ILE A 73 11.36 -1.75 32.46
CA ILE A 73 10.77 -2.83 31.65
C ILE A 73 11.36 -4.15 32.12
N HIS A 74 10.50 -5.05 32.61
CA HIS A 74 10.90 -6.37 33.12
C HIS A 74 10.97 -7.41 32.01
N GLU A 75 9.98 -7.46 31.12
CA GLU A 75 9.96 -8.31 29.92
C GLU A 75 9.24 -7.57 28.78
N PRO A 76 9.67 -7.72 27.52
CA PRO A 76 10.86 -8.46 27.07
C PRO A 76 12.16 -7.72 27.40
N THR A 77 13.32 -8.38 27.28
CA THR A 77 14.65 -7.73 27.42
C THR A 77 14.96 -6.78 26.25
N GLY A 78 14.33 -7.00 25.11
CA GLY A 78 14.43 -6.18 23.92
C GLY A 78 13.49 -6.65 22.82
N TYR A 79 13.48 -5.94 21.69
CA TYR A 79 12.63 -6.31 20.54
C TYR A 79 13.19 -5.77 19.22
N PHE A 80 12.71 -6.34 18.11
CA PHE A 80 13.03 -5.85 16.77
C PHE A 80 12.12 -4.66 16.42
N ALA A 81 12.59 -3.45 16.67
CA ALA A 81 11.89 -2.23 16.28
C ALA A 81 11.94 -2.01 14.77
N ASN A 82 13.10 -2.31 14.16
CA ASN A 82 13.41 -2.02 12.76
C ASN A 82 13.30 -0.52 12.42
N TYR A 83 13.84 -0.11 11.27
CA TYR A 83 13.73 1.28 10.80
C TYR A 83 13.80 1.33 9.28
N CYS A 84 13.25 2.39 8.66
CA CYS A 84 13.34 2.60 7.22
C CYS A 84 14.53 3.49 6.89
N MET A 85 15.35 3.10 5.92
CA MET A 85 16.47 3.91 5.43
C MET A 85 16.78 3.59 3.95
N GLY A 86 17.25 4.61 3.23
CA GLY A 86 17.66 4.53 1.83
C GLY A 86 16.94 5.55 0.96
N HIS A 87 17.34 5.63 -0.32
CA HIS A 87 16.82 6.64 -1.23
C HIS A 87 15.54 6.17 -1.94
N CYS A 88 14.54 7.04 -2.02
CA CYS A 88 13.36 6.86 -2.87
C CYS A 88 13.61 7.58 -4.20
N THR A 89 13.94 6.84 -5.24
CA THR A 89 13.97 7.36 -6.61
C THR A 89 12.54 7.65 -7.07
N TYR A 90 12.36 8.71 -7.87
CA TYR A 90 11.05 8.98 -8.48
C TYR A 90 10.62 7.83 -9.38
N ILE A 91 9.31 7.58 -9.46
CA ILE A 91 8.73 6.41 -10.15
C ILE A 91 9.17 6.34 -11.63
N TRP A 92 9.34 7.49 -12.28
CA TRP A 92 9.81 7.61 -13.66
C TRP A 92 11.32 7.35 -13.84
N SER A 93 12.15 7.55 -12.80
CA SER A 93 13.58 7.21 -12.87
C SER A 93 13.89 5.75 -12.56
N THR A 94 12.88 4.98 -12.15
CA THR A 94 12.96 3.52 -11.91
C THR A 94 12.48 2.65 -13.07
N GLU A 95 12.16 3.24 -14.22
CA GLU A 95 11.63 2.53 -15.40
C GLU A 95 12.52 1.38 -15.89
N ASN A 96 13.80 1.35 -15.52
CA ASN A 96 14.70 0.24 -15.85
C ASN A 96 14.60 -0.99 -14.94
N LYS A 97 13.80 -0.97 -13.85
CA LYS A 97 13.64 -2.13 -12.94
C LYS A 97 12.32 -2.90 -13.10
N TYR A 98 11.33 -2.31 -13.76
CA TYR A 98 10.02 -2.93 -13.99
C TYR A 98 9.77 -3.29 -15.47
N SER A 99 10.76 -3.10 -16.34
CA SER A 99 10.70 -3.35 -17.79
C SER A 99 11.50 -4.59 -18.23
N GLN A 100 11.91 -5.47 -17.30
CA GLN A 100 12.46 -6.79 -17.60
C GLN A 100 11.55 -7.88 -17.03
#